data_AF-A0A923ZVQ7-F1
#
_entry.id   AF-A0A923ZVQ7-F1
#
_cell.length_a   1.000
_cell.length_b   1.000
_cell.length_c   1.000
_cell.angle_alpha   90.00
_cell.angle_beta   90.00
_cell.angle_gamma   90.00
#
_symmetry.space_group_name_H-M   'P 1'
#
loop_
_entity.id
_entity.type
_entity.pdbx_description
1 polymer ?
#
loop_
_entity_poly.entity_id
_entity_poly.type
_entity_poly.pdbx_seq_one_letter_code
_entity_poly.pdbx_strand_id
1 'polypeptide(L)' 'MKKYLIPFLFLIFYQSDAQFFKKDKGLAHTFSIVARDEKTGEIAVGVQSHWFSVGTSVSWAEAGVGAV' A
#
# COMPACT_ATOMS: atom_id res chain seq x y z
N MET A 1 -44.54 22.56 -19.60
CA MET A 1 -43.32 21.75 -19.81
C MET A 1 -42.32 21.80 -18.64
N LYS A 2 -42.20 22.91 -17.89
CA LYS A 2 -41.27 23.04 -16.74
C LYS A 2 -41.52 22.11 -15.52
N LYS A 3 -42.74 21.57 -15.35
CA LYS A 3 -43.11 20.75 -14.16
C LYS A 3 -42.42 19.38 -14.09
N TYR A 4 -41.96 18.87 -15.24
CA TYR A 4 -41.22 17.61 -15.32
C TYR A 4 -39.70 17.81 -15.32
N LEU A 5 -39.22 19.06 -15.38
CA LEU A 5 -37.78 19.36 -15.42
C LEU A 5 -37.10 19.09 -14.08
N ILE A 6 -37.80 19.36 -12.98
CA ILE A 6 -37.31 19.20 -11.60
C ILE A 6 -37.14 17.72 -11.21
N PRO A 7 -38.13 16.81 -11.42
CA PRO A 7 -37.93 15.39 -11.13
C PRO A 7 -36.88 14.75 -12.06
N PHE A 8 -36.76 15.25 -13.29
CA PHE A 8 -35.73 14.80 -14.24
C PHE A 8 -34.31 15.18 -13.77
N LEU A 9 -34.13 16.38 -13.22
CA LEU A 9 -32.85 16.78 -12.62
C LEU A 9 -32.51 15.94 -11.38
N PHE A 10 -33.50 15.61 -10.56
CA PHE A 10 -33.30 14.78 -9.36
C PHE A 10 -32.83 13.37 -9.71
N LEU A 11 -33.28 12.81 -10.85
CA LEU A 11 -32.84 11.49 -11.32
C LEU A 11 -31.34 11.43 -11.65
N ILE A 12 -30.73 12.54 -12.07
CA ILE A 12 -29.30 12.62 -12.42
C ILE A 12 -28.42 12.60 -11.16
N PHE A 13 -28.93 13.02 -10.01
CA PHE A 13 -28.18 13.03 -8.75
C PHE A 13 -28.22 11.71 -7.95
N TYR A 14 -28.97 10.69 -8.40
CA TYR A 14 -29.14 9.44 -7.65
C TYR A 14 -28.01 8.42 -7.78
N GLN A 15 -26.99 8.66 -8.60
CA GLN A 15 -25.87 7.73 -8.75
C GLN A 15 -24.56 8.39 -8.36
N SER A 16 -24.32 8.44 -7.06
CA SER A 16 -22.98 8.68 -6.50
C SER A 16 -22.61 7.46 -5.67
N ASP A 17 -22.16 6.40 -6.32
CA ASP A 17 -21.56 5.26 -5.62
C ASP A 17 -20.16 5.68 -5.14
N ALA A 18 -20.03 5.96 -3.85
CA ALA A 18 -18.71 6.05 -3.23
C ALA A 18 -18.01 4.69 -3.37
N GLN A 19 -16.72 4.68 -3.67
CA GLN A 19 -15.95 3.43 -3.75
C GLN A 19 -16.01 2.71 -2.39
N PHE A 20 -16.82 1.66 -2.32
CA PHE A 20 -16.88 0.78 -1.16
C PHE A 20 -15.66 -0.15 -1.21
N PHE A 21 -14.57 0.25 -0.54
CA PHE A 21 -13.40 -0.61 -0.40
C PHE A 21 -13.81 -1.87 0.38
N LYS A 22 -13.85 -3.01 -0.32
CA LYS A 22 -14.16 -4.31 0.27
C LYS A 22 -13.06 -4.66 1.30
N LYS A 23 -13.37 -4.49 2.57
CA LYS A 23 -12.50 -4.79 3.73
C LYS A 23 -12.30 -6.29 3.96
N ASP A 24 -12.34 -7.12 2.93
CA ASP A 24 -12.12 -8.56 3.11
C ASP A 24 -10.64 -8.88 3.36
N LYS A 25 -9.73 -8.03 2.88
CA LYS A 25 -8.29 -8.07 3.18
C LYS A 25 -7.77 -6.64 3.13
N GLY A 26 -7.58 -6.01 4.29
CA GLY A 26 -6.97 -4.67 4.35
C GLY A 26 -5.65 -4.67 3.57
N LEU A 27 -5.39 -3.62 2.79
CA LEU A 27 -4.20 -3.46 1.94
C LEU A 27 -2.90 -3.23 2.76
N ALA A 28 -2.70 -3.99 3.83
CA ALA A 28 -1.47 -4.01 4.60
C ALA A 28 -0.52 -5.02 3.96
N HIS A 29 0.16 -4.60 2.89
CA HIS A 29 1.23 -5.38 2.29
C HIS A 29 2.57 -4.82 2.77
N THR A 30 3.37 -5.69 3.36
CA THR A 30 4.78 -5.42 3.66
C THR A 30 5.61 -6.34 2.80
N PHE A 31 6.60 -5.78 2.10
CA PHE A 31 7.59 -6.55 1.36
C PHE A 31 8.97 -6.02 1.66
N SER A 32 9.95 -6.92 1.60
CA SER A 32 11.35 -6.62 1.78
C SER A 32 12.18 -7.33 0.70
N ILE A 33 13.38 -6.81 0.46
CA ILE A 33 14.37 -7.41 -0.42
C ILE A 33 15.74 -7.35 0.27
N VAL A 34 16.48 -8.45 0.15
CA VAL A 34 17.88 -8.53 0.55
C VAL A 34 18.70 -8.74 -0.71
N ALA A 35 19.77 -7.97 -0.87
CA ALA A 35 20.72 -8.10 -1.95
C ALA A 35 22.14 -8.26 -1.38
N ARG A 36 22.94 -9.15 -1.96
CA ARG A 36 24.35 -9.33 -1.67
C ARG A 36 25.17 -9.04 -2.93
N ASP A 37 26.17 -8.18 -2.84
CA ASP A 37 27.19 -8.07 -3.88
C ASP A 37 28.17 -9.24 -3.75
N GLU A 38 28.29 -10.03 -4.82
CA GLU A 38 29.19 -11.19 -4.84
C GLU A 38 30.67 -10.82 -4.77
N LYS A 39 31.06 -9.65 -5.29
CA LYS A 39 32.47 -9.23 -5.38
C LYS A 39 33.00 -8.71 -4.05
N THR A 40 32.21 -7.88 -3.37
CA THR A 40 32.62 -7.22 -2.11
C THR A 40 32.10 -7.95 -0.87
N GLY A 41 31.02 -8.72 -1.02
CA GLY A 41 30.32 -9.34 0.10
C GLY A 41 29.40 -8.38 0.86
N GLU A 42 29.23 -7.13 0.40
CA GLU A 42 28.30 -6.16 0.98
C GLU A 42 26.86 -6.66 0.89
N ILE A 43 26.05 -6.38 1.92
CA ILE A 43 24.65 -6.77 2.00
C ILE A 43 23.80 -5.52 2.23
N ALA A 44 22.71 -5.40 1.47
CA ALA A 44 21.74 -4.32 1.61
C ALA A 44 20.33 -4.90 1.81
N VAL A 45 19.53 -4.23 2.65
CA VAL A 45 18.14 -4.58 2.93
C VAL A 45 17.25 -3.38 2.65
N GLY A 46 16.18 -3.58 1.90
CA GLY A 46 15.14 -2.58 1.65
C GLY A 46 13.77 -3.10 2.09
N VAL A 47 12.95 -2.25 2.71
CA VAL A 47 11.61 -2.60 3.22
C VAL A 47 10.61 -1.52 2.85
N GLN A 48 9.44 -1.91 2.31
CA GLN A 48 8.30 -1.04 2.09
C GLN A 48 7.08 -1.60 2.84
N SER A 49 6.41 -0.72 3.58
CA SER A 49 5.16 -1.02 4.25
C SER A 49 4.22 0.18 4.22
N HIS A 50 2.97 -0.03 4.61
CA HIS A 50 2.05 1.04 4.98
C HIS A 50 2.39 1.62 6.38
N TRP A 51 3.19 0.92 7.19
CA TRP A 51 3.59 1.36 8.53
C TRP A 51 4.82 2.28 8.50
N PHE A 52 4.89 3.22 9.46
CA PHE A 52 5.98 4.20 9.54
C PHE A 52 7.26 3.60 10.12
N SER A 53 8.40 4.16 9.71
CA SER A 53 9.73 3.85 10.27
C SER A 53 10.14 2.37 10.24
N VAL A 54 9.62 1.59 9.28
CA VAL A 54 9.92 0.14 9.18
C VAL A 54 11.38 -0.16 8.85
N GLY A 55 12.13 0.78 8.28
CA GLY A 55 13.54 0.59 7.94
C GLY A 55 14.44 0.26 9.14
N THR A 56 14.14 0.78 10.34
CA THR A 56 14.88 0.46 11.57
C THR A 56 14.25 -0.68 12.38
N SER A 57 12.95 -0.95 12.17
CA SER A 57 12.22 -1.96 12.93
C SER A 57 12.27 -3.34 12.29
N VAL A 58 12.44 -3.42 10.97
CA VAL A 58 12.40 -4.69 10.21
C VAL A 58 13.81 -5.11 9.83
N SER A 59 14.61 -4.19 9.27
CA SER A 59 15.95 -4.52 8.79
C SER A 59 16.93 -4.75 9.94
N TRP A 60 17.62 -5.88 9.95
CA TRP A 60 18.76 -6.10 10.85
C TRP A 60 19.87 -6.93 10.20
N ALA A 61 21.07 -6.82 10.75
CA ALA A 61 22.23 -7.57 10.30
C ALA A 61 23.09 -8.01 11.48
N GLU A 62 23.69 -9.19 11.34
CA GLU A 62 24.62 -9.76 12.31
C GLU A 62 25.92 -10.16 11.63
N ALA A 63 27.04 -9.76 12.25
CA ALA A 63 28.38 -9.99 11.74
C ALA A 63 28.69 -11.49 11.66
N GLY A 64 29.10 -11.95 10.48
CA GLY A 64 29.38 -13.37 10.23
C GLY A 64 28.14 -14.24 10.00
N VAL A 65 26.93 -13.68 10.09
CA VAL A 65 25.66 -14.40 9.86
C VAL A 65 24.97 -13.90 8.59
N GLY A 66 24.63 -12.61 8.51
CA GLY A 66 23.91 -12.05 7.36
C GLY A 66 22.95 -10.91 7.73
N ALA A 67 21.98 -10.62 6.85
CA ALA A 67 20.96 -9.59 7.06
C ALA A 67 19.56 -10.07 6.63
N VAL A 68 18.52 -9.44 7.19
CA VAL A 68 17.10 -9.66 6.88
C VAL A 68 16.31 -8.35 6.97
#